data_AF-A0A6P2AMX3-F1
#
_entry.id   AF-A0A6P2AMX3-F1
#
_cell.length_a   1.000
_cell.length_b   1.000
_cell.length_c   1.000
_cell.angle_alpha   90.00
_cell.angle_beta   90.00
_cell.angle_gamma   90.00
#
_symmetry.space_group_name_H-M   'P 1'
#
loop_
_entity.id
_entity.type
_entity.pdbx_description
1 polymer ?
#
loop_
_entity_poly.entity_id
_entity_poly.type
_entity_poly.pdbx_seq_one_letter_code
_entity_poly.pdbx_strand_id
1 'polypeptide(L)'
;MVEFFDVKLKGGGRSPHALSWGLVLGLAVMGGVAGGLIAPLPTLAQTMQPDIHLQRRPDDTYDTFLRRAEAAARAGVQRQFDSNPLVTTADIMVYGKNGGVVVPLLRLRVTRRNWVNLPDPQQWATYFPMAKEFLGFDSETTTTATP
;
A
#
# COMPACT_ATOMS: atom_id res chain seq x y z
N MET A 1 -45.62 5.41 2.06
CA MET A 1 -46.75 5.59 1.11
C MET A 1 -47.82 6.35 1.88
N VAL A 2 -47.94 7.68 1.62
CA VAL A 2 -49.19 8.31 1.09
C VAL A 2 -50.20 8.53 2.23
N GLU A 3 -50.77 9.69 2.55
CA GLU A 3 -50.89 11.01 1.95
C GLU A 3 -51.46 11.99 3.02
N PHE A 4 -51.16 13.28 2.86
CA PHE A 4 -52.05 14.43 2.90
C PHE A 4 -53.37 14.42 3.73
N PHE A 5 -53.47 15.39 4.64
CA PHE A 5 -54.66 16.21 4.94
C PHE A 5 -54.11 17.57 5.43
N ASP A 6 -53.99 18.59 4.59
CA ASP A 6 -54.99 19.61 4.24
C ASP A 6 -55.67 20.33 5.43
N VAL A 7 -55.20 21.57 5.64
CA VAL A 7 -55.91 22.83 5.94
C VAL A 7 -56.96 22.86 7.08
N LYS A 8 -56.68 23.69 8.08
CA LYS A 8 -57.66 24.67 8.58
C LYS A 8 -57.00 25.91 9.17
N LEU A 9 -57.15 27.03 8.47
CA LEU A 9 -56.83 28.38 8.94
C LEU A 9 -57.87 28.87 9.97
N LYS A 10 -57.38 29.49 11.05
CA LYS A 10 -58.10 30.37 11.98
C LYS A 10 -57.03 31.28 12.60
N GLY A 11 -56.94 32.59 12.38
CA GLY A 11 -57.91 33.59 11.98
C GLY A 11 -57.97 34.63 13.11
N GLY A 12 -57.35 35.79 12.90
CA GLY A 12 -57.75 37.04 13.57
C GLY A 12 -56.67 37.78 14.37
N GLY A 13 -56.14 38.85 13.79
CA GLY A 13 -55.31 39.85 14.49
C GLY A 13 -54.62 40.86 13.55
N ARG A 14 -55.42 41.70 12.88
CA ARG A 14 -54.98 42.94 12.17
C ARG A 14 -54.45 43.93 13.22
N SER A 15 -53.45 44.81 13.06
CA SER A 15 -52.79 45.60 11.98
C SER A 15 -51.70 46.48 12.70
N PRO A 16 -51.03 47.52 12.14
CA PRO A 16 -50.68 47.90 10.76
C PRO A 16 -49.18 48.28 10.54
N HIS A 17 -48.81 48.32 9.25
CA HIS A 17 -47.69 48.95 8.51
C HIS A 17 -46.65 49.82 9.24
N ALA A 18 -45.36 49.48 9.10
CA ALA A 18 -44.30 50.46 8.84
C ALA A 18 -43.04 49.79 8.25
N LEU A 19 -42.78 50.18 7.01
CA LEU A 19 -41.60 50.02 6.18
C LEU A 19 -40.28 50.37 6.92
N SER A 20 -39.25 49.52 6.84
CA SER A 20 -37.86 49.98 6.75
C SER A 20 -36.94 48.88 6.21
N TRP A 21 -36.56 49.04 4.94
CA TRP A 21 -35.36 48.44 4.35
C TRP A 21 -34.15 49.31 4.70
N GLY A 22 -33.02 48.70 5.06
CA GLY A 22 -31.74 49.37 5.33
C GLY A 22 -31.47 49.51 6.83
N LEU A 23 -30.29 49.27 7.38
CA LEU A 23 -28.97 49.55 6.81
C LEU A 23 -27.90 48.81 7.65
N VAL A 24 -27.10 47.98 6.98
CA VAL A 24 -25.63 47.93 7.00
C VAL A 24 -24.85 48.25 8.31
N LEU A 25 -24.09 47.23 8.74
CA LEU A 25 -22.78 47.20 9.43
C LEU A 25 -22.59 47.95 10.77
N GLY A 26 -22.28 47.17 11.81
CA GLY A 26 -21.54 47.60 12.99
C GLY A 26 -20.49 46.55 13.39
N LEU A 27 -19.25 46.78 12.95
CA LEU A 27 -18.03 46.10 13.40
C LEU A 27 -17.88 46.12 14.93
N ALA A 28 -17.48 45.00 15.54
CA ALA A 28 -16.43 44.97 16.56
C ALA A 28 -16.06 43.53 16.98
N VAL A 29 -14.88 43.14 16.53
CA VAL A 29 -13.96 42.12 17.04
C VAL A 29 -14.02 41.93 18.57
N MET A 30 -14.22 40.68 19.05
CA MET A 30 -13.59 40.05 20.24
C MET A 30 -14.27 38.69 20.49
N GLY A 31 -13.62 37.53 20.64
CA GLY A 31 -12.20 37.18 20.69
C GLY A 31 -12.06 35.67 20.89
N GLY A 32 -10.91 35.12 20.50
CA GLY A 32 -10.47 33.79 20.90
C GLY A 32 -10.67 32.68 19.87
N VAL A 33 -9.85 32.69 18.81
CA VAL A 33 -9.48 31.45 18.11
C VAL A 33 -8.82 30.52 19.14
N ALA A 34 -9.58 29.58 19.68
CA ALA A 34 -9.04 28.44 20.42
C ALA A 34 -8.40 27.47 19.41
N GLY A 35 -7.32 27.91 18.77
CA GLY A 35 -6.43 27.06 17.99
C GLY A 35 -5.64 26.19 18.96
N GLY A 36 -6.31 25.20 19.54
CA GLY A 36 -5.65 24.16 20.30
C GLY A 36 -4.61 23.51 19.41
N LEU A 37 -3.35 23.56 19.84
CA LEU A 37 -2.22 22.84 19.28
C LEU A 37 -2.56 21.35 19.26
N ILE A 38 -3.17 20.86 18.17
CA ILE A 38 -3.20 19.42 17.88
C ILE A 38 -1.78 19.12 17.39
N ALA A 39 -0.86 18.93 18.33
CA ALA A 39 0.44 18.35 18.01
C ALA A 39 0.15 17.03 17.28
N PRO A 40 0.69 16.81 16.07
CA PRO A 40 0.50 15.54 15.39
C PRO A 40 1.03 14.45 16.33
N LEU A 41 0.13 13.55 16.75
CA LEU A 41 0.53 12.32 17.42
C LEU A 41 1.62 11.67 16.55
N PRO A 42 2.70 11.13 17.12
CA PRO A 42 3.68 10.40 16.33
C PRO A 42 2.97 9.19 15.73
N THR A 43 2.52 9.34 14.49
CA THR A 43 2.07 8.23 13.66
C THR A 43 3.25 7.28 13.64
N LEU A 44 3.11 6.09 14.22
CA LEU A 44 4.06 5.02 13.92
C LEU A 44 4.05 4.93 12.41
N ALA A 45 5.12 5.40 11.76
CA ALA A 45 5.30 5.22 10.34
C ALA A 45 5.38 3.71 10.17
N GLN A 46 4.22 3.10 9.92
CA GLN A 46 4.09 1.70 9.53
C GLN A 46 4.81 1.64 8.20
N THR A 47 6.11 1.42 8.28
CA THR A 47 6.95 1.16 7.13
C THR A 47 6.60 -0.28 6.78
N MET A 48 5.43 -0.45 6.17
CA MET A 48 5.03 -1.70 5.57
C MET A 48 5.98 -1.87 4.40
N GLN A 49 7.12 -2.49 4.67
CA GLN A 49 8.04 -2.96 3.65
C GLN A 49 7.19 -3.83 2.73
N PRO A 50 6.97 -3.45 1.46
CA PRO A 50 6.06 -4.19 0.61
C PRO A 50 6.67 -5.55 0.31
N ASP A 51 6.20 -6.58 1.02
CA ASP A 51 6.52 -7.96 0.72
C ASP A 51 6.15 -8.25 -0.74
N ILE A 52 7.12 -8.76 -1.50
CA ILE A 52 6.91 -9.01 -2.93
C ILE A 52 6.33 -10.40 -3.08
N HIS A 53 5.08 -10.49 -3.55
CA HIS A 53 4.45 -11.77 -3.85
C HIS A 53 4.44 -12.04 -5.35
N LEU A 54 4.99 -13.19 -5.74
CA LEU A 54 5.06 -13.64 -7.13
C LEU A 54 4.15 -14.85 -7.33
N GLN A 55 3.19 -14.72 -8.24
CA GLN A 55 2.31 -15.82 -8.63
C GLN A 55 3.00 -16.72 -9.67
N ARG A 56 2.98 -18.04 -9.44
CA ARG A 56 3.40 -19.06 -10.41
C ARG A 56 2.46 -19.02 -11.63
N ARG A 57 3.04 -19.03 -12.83
CA ARG A 57 2.33 -19.15 -14.10
C ARG A 57 2.31 -20.62 -14.56
N PRO A 58 1.33 -21.03 -15.39
CA PRO A 58 1.22 -22.41 -15.85
C PRO A 58 2.46 -22.94 -16.60
N ASP A 59 3.19 -22.05 -17.26
CA ASP A 59 4.38 -22.32 -18.08
C ASP A 59 5.71 -22.05 -17.35
N ASP A 60 5.65 -21.60 -16.08
CA ASP A 60 6.87 -21.39 -15.30
C ASP A 60 7.50 -22.75 -14.94
N THR A 61 8.76 -22.93 -15.32
CA THR A 61 9.67 -23.86 -14.62
C THR A 61 10.23 -23.21 -13.36
N TYR A 62 10.80 -23.98 -12.43
CA TYR A 62 11.38 -23.40 -11.21
C TYR A 62 12.45 -22.34 -11.51
N ASP A 63 13.33 -22.56 -12.49
CA ASP A 63 14.37 -21.59 -12.86
C ASP A 63 13.80 -20.30 -13.45
N THR A 64 12.78 -20.40 -14.30
CA THR A 64 12.12 -19.20 -14.86
C THR A 64 11.37 -18.41 -13.79
N PHE A 65 10.76 -19.11 -12.83
CA PHE A 65 10.12 -18.50 -11.68
C PHE A 65 11.13 -17.81 -10.76
N LEU A 66 12.27 -18.46 -10.49
CA LEU A 66 13.33 -17.92 -9.65
C LEU A 66 13.97 -16.67 -10.27
N ARG A 67 14.26 -16.68 -11.57
CA ARG A 67 14.78 -15.49 -12.28
C ARG A 67 13.83 -14.31 -12.21
N ARG A 68 12.51 -14.55 -12.27
CA ARG A 68 11.51 -13.49 -12.07
C ARG A 68 11.49 -12.98 -10.64
N ALA A 69 11.66 -13.85 -9.66
CA ALA A 69 11.77 -13.45 -8.25
C ALA A 69 13.01 -12.57 -8.02
N GLU A 70 14.16 -12.93 -8.60
CA GLU A 70 15.39 -12.14 -8.55
C GLU A 70 15.21 -10.76 -9.20
N ALA A 71 14.58 -10.71 -10.38
CA ALA A 71 14.27 -9.46 -11.06
C ALA A 71 13.35 -8.56 -10.21
N ALA A 72 12.35 -9.15 -9.55
CA ALA A 72 11.46 -8.42 -8.65
C ALA A 72 12.20 -7.91 -7.41
N ALA A 73 13.09 -8.72 -6.82
CA ALA A 73 13.93 -8.30 -5.69
C ALA A 73 14.85 -7.15 -6.08
N ARG A 74 15.50 -7.23 -7.24
CA ARG A 74 16.35 -6.17 -7.81
C ARG A 74 15.57 -4.85 -7.94
N ALA A 75 14.37 -4.91 -8.51
CA ALA A 75 13.50 -3.73 -8.63
C ALA A 75 13.07 -3.18 -7.25
N GLY A 76 12.82 -4.06 -6.29
CA GLY A 76 12.49 -3.70 -4.90
C GLY A 76 13.61 -2.96 -4.20
N VAL A 77 14.84 -3.48 -4.29
CA VAL A 77 16.06 -2.85 -3.74
C VAL A 77 16.27 -1.47 -4.35
N GLN A 78 16.19 -1.37 -5.69
CA GLN A 78 16.38 -0.11 -6.39
C GLN A 78 15.35 0.93 -5.94
N ARG A 79 14.08 0.55 -5.90
CA ARG A 79 13.00 1.42 -5.42
C ARG A 79 13.20 1.85 -3.97
N GLN A 80 13.65 0.96 -3.08
CA GLN A 80 13.88 1.30 -1.68
C GLN A 80 14.99 2.34 -1.53
N PHE A 81 16.07 2.21 -2.30
CA PHE A 81 17.16 3.18 -2.30
C PHE A 81 16.80 4.51 -2.97
N ASP A 82 15.96 4.49 -3.99
CA ASP A 82 15.50 5.68 -4.70
C ASP A 82 14.44 6.46 -3.91
N SER A 83 13.55 5.77 -3.19
CA SER A 83 12.44 6.39 -2.45
C SER A 83 12.85 6.97 -1.10
N ASN A 84 13.90 6.43 -0.45
CA ASN A 84 14.35 6.95 0.83
C ASN A 84 15.90 7.06 0.88
N PRO A 85 16.47 8.27 0.78
CA PRO A 85 17.92 8.46 0.79
C PRO A 85 18.56 8.13 2.14
N LEU A 86 17.79 8.14 3.24
CA LEU A 86 18.28 7.79 4.57
C LEU A 86 18.44 6.29 4.77
N VAL A 87 17.82 5.46 3.92
CA VAL A 87 17.97 4.01 3.98
C VAL A 87 19.35 3.61 3.45
N THR A 88 20.13 2.98 4.32
CA THR A 88 21.48 2.48 4.04
C THR A 88 21.52 0.99 3.71
N THR A 89 20.50 0.24 4.11
CA THR A 89 20.39 -1.20 3.90
C THR A 89 18.99 -1.54 3.38
N ALA A 90 18.94 -2.24 2.25
CA ALA A 90 17.72 -2.83 1.71
C ALA A 90 17.60 -4.28 2.21
N ASP A 91 16.37 -4.69 2.49
CA ASP A 91 16.02 -6.03 2.95
C ASP A 91 14.68 -6.40 2.33
N ILE A 92 14.74 -7.18 1.26
CA ILE A 92 13.58 -7.55 0.44
C ILE A 92 13.33 -9.04 0.59
N MET A 93 12.11 -9.39 1.01
CA MET A 93 11.63 -10.76 1.00
C MET A 93 10.73 -10.95 -0.22
N VAL A 94 10.98 -12.02 -0.98
CA VAL A 94 10.12 -12.43 -2.09
C VAL A 94 9.45 -13.74 -1.73
N TYR A 95 8.13 -13.77 -1.89
CA TYR A 95 7.29 -14.93 -1.63
C TYR A 95 6.73 -15.47 -2.95
N GLY A 96 6.77 -16.79 -3.11
CA GLY A 96 6.09 -17.49 -4.19
C GLY A 96 4.68 -17.86 -3.80
N LYS A 97 3.77 -17.84 -4.77
CA LYS A 97 2.39 -18.25 -4.61
C LYS A 97 2.00 -19.29 -5.66
N ASN A 98 1.41 -20.39 -5.23
CA ASN A 98 0.76 -21.35 -6.10
C ASN A 98 -0.48 -21.94 -5.42
N GLY A 99 -1.65 -21.88 -6.07
CA GLY A 99 -2.86 -22.56 -5.59
C GLY A 99 -3.27 -22.28 -4.12
N GLY A 100 -2.98 -21.09 -3.58
CA GLY A 100 -3.27 -20.74 -2.18
C GLY A 100 -2.11 -20.99 -1.20
N VAL A 101 -1.07 -21.71 -1.62
CA VAL A 101 0.19 -21.85 -0.89
C VAL A 101 1.03 -20.59 -1.08
N VAL A 102 1.59 -20.05 0.01
CA VAL A 102 2.52 -18.92 0.00
C VAL A 102 3.78 -19.31 0.76
N VAL A 103 4.94 -19.22 0.11
CA VAL A 103 6.22 -19.60 0.71
C VAL A 103 7.31 -18.58 0.40
N PRO A 104 8.27 -18.36 1.31
CA PRO A 104 9.44 -17.54 1.01
C PRO A 104 10.28 -18.21 -0.07
N LEU A 105 10.69 -17.46 -1.10
CA LEU A 105 11.54 -17.90 -2.20
C LEU A 105 12.99 -17.50 -1.99
N LEU A 106 13.18 -16.20 -1.77
CA LEU A 106 14.49 -15.62 -1.53
C LEU A 106 14.37 -14.38 -0.66
N ARG A 107 15.46 -14.10 0.06
CA ARG A 107 15.69 -12.85 0.77
C ARG A 107 16.89 -12.17 0.16
N LEU A 108 16.77 -10.91 -0.23
CA LEU A 108 17.88 -10.10 -0.70
C LEU A 108 18.15 -9.01 0.33
N ARG A 109 19.31 -9.07 0.99
CA ARG A 109 19.74 -8.06 1.96
C ARG A 109 21.09 -7.48 1.56
N VAL A 110 21.14 -6.18 1.32
CA VAL A 110 22.34 -5.51 0.79
C VAL A 110 22.42 -4.06 1.26
N THR A 111 23.64 -3.55 1.46
CA THR A 111 23.87 -2.13 1.75
C THR A 111 23.90 -1.31 0.45
N ARG A 112 23.54 -0.03 0.51
CA ARG A 112 23.59 0.87 -0.65
C ARG A 112 24.98 0.91 -1.28
N ARG A 113 26.03 0.96 -0.45
CA ARG A 113 27.43 0.96 -0.92
C ARG A 113 27.75 -0.29 -1.75
N ASN A 114 27.35 -1.46 -1.26
CA ASN A 114 27.59 -2.72 -1.96
C ASN A 114 26.75 -2.83 -3.24
N TRP A 115 25.49 -2.38 -3.18
CA TRP A 115 24.57 -2.41 -4.31
C TRP A 115 25.03 -1.54 -5.48
N VAL A 116 25.53 -0.34 -5.20
CA VAL A 116 26.05 0.56 -6.24
C VAL A 116 27.28 -0.06 -6.94
N ASN A 117 28.12 -0.78 -6.20
CA ASN A 117 29.29 -1.44 -6.78
C ASN A 117 28.92 -2.69 -7.59
N LEU A 118 27.95 -3.47 -7.13
CA LEU A 118 27.52 -4.72 -7.76
C LEU A 118 25.99 -4.91 -7.63
N PRO A 119 25.19 -4.35 -8.57
CA PRO A 119 23.73 -4.40 -8.55
C PRO A 119 23.19 -5.73 -9.13
N ASP A 120 23.76 -6.83 -8.67
CA ASP A 120 23.37 -8.19 -9.03
C ASP A 120 22.66 -8.86 -7.83
N PRO A 121 21.36 -9.19 -7.92
CA PRO A 121 20.63 -9.82 -6.82
C PRO A 121 21.22 -11.17 -6.41
N GLN A 122 21.84 -11.93 -7.32
CA GLN A 122 22.32 -13.28 -7.02
C GLN A 122 23.48 -13.30 -6.02
N GLN A 123 24.26 -12.22 -5.95
CA GLN A 123 25.38 -12.07 -5.03
C GLN A 123 24.95 -11.82 -3.57
N TRP A 124 23.72 -11.37 -3.37
CA TRP A 124 23.19 -10.93 -2.07
C TRP A 124 21.95 -11.72 -1.64
N ALA A 125 21.46 -12.61 -2.50
CA ALA A 125 20.27 -13.40 -2.26
C ALA A 125 20.58 -14.64 -1.40
N THR A 126 19.73 -14.88 -0.42
CA THR A 126 19.61 -16.15 0.29
C THR A 126 18.37 -16.87 -0.23
N TYR A 127 18.56 -18.05 -0.81
CA TYR A 127 17.48 -18.85 -1.38
C TYR A 127 16.92 -19.84 -0.37
N PHE A 128 15.60 -20.04 -0.41
CA PHE A 128 14.90 -21.01 0.44
C PHE A 128 14.60 -22.28 -0.36
N PRO A 129 15.34 -23.38 -0.16
CA PRO A 129 15.27 -24.57 -1.03
C PRO A 129 13.90 -25.27 -0.97
N MET A 130 13.21 -25.24 0.17
CA MET A 130 11.89 -25.86 0.32
C MET A 130 10.81 -25.19 -0.56
N ALA A 131 11.06 -23.99 -1.08
CA ALA A 131 10.09 -23.29 -1.93
C ALA A 131 9.72 -24.09 -3.19
N LYS A 132 10.67 -24.86 -3.73
CA LYS A 132 10.46 -25.68 -4.93
C LYS A 132 9.35 -26.72 -4.72
N GLU A 133 9.40 -27.42 -3.60
CA GLU A 133 8.46 -28.47 -3.21
C GLU A 133 7.07 -27.89 -2.92
N PHE A 134 7.00 -26.86 -2.08
CA PHE A 134 5.72 -26.24 -1.71
C PHE A 134 5.00 -25.57 -2.88
N LEU A 135 5.74 -25.13 -3.89
CA LEU A 135 5.16 -24.55 -5.11
C LEU A 135 4.85 -25.61 -6.17
N GLY A 136 5.14 -26.88 -5.91
CA GLY A 136 4.80 -28.01 -6.78
C GLY A 136 5.62 -28.08 -8.07
N PHE A 137 6.92 -27.74 -8.01
CA PHE A 137 7.83 -27.85 -9.17
C PHE A 137 8.57 -29.20 -9.25
N ASP A 138 8.45 -30.08 -8.25
CA ASP A 138 9.18 -31.35 -8.23
C ASP A 138 8.62 -32.42 -9.19
N SER A 139 7.41 -32.23 -9.71
CA SER A 139 6.80 -33.16 -10.66
C SER A 139 7.37 -33.07 -12.08
N GLU A 140 8.22 -32.09 -12.39
CA GLU A 140 8.75 -31.85 -13.75
C GLU A 140 10.08 -32.58 -14.05
N THR A 141 10.72 -33.19 -13.05
CA THR A 141 12.03 -33.88 -13.22
C THR A 141 11.95 -35.35 -13.65
N THR A 142 10.76 -35.90 -13.99
CA THR A 142 10.59 -37.34 -14.30
C THR A 142 10.06 -37.63 -15.71
N THR A 143 10.16 -36.70 -16.67
CA THR A 143 9.76 -36.98 -18.07
C THR A 143 10.82 -36.50 -19.06
N THR A 144 12.04 -37.04 -18.96
CA THR A 144 13.01 -37.06 -20.06
C THR A 144 13.98 -38.22 -19.83
N ALA A 145 13.70 -39.38 -20.44
CA ALA A 145 14.66 -40.35 -21.03
C ALA A 145 14.06 -41.77 -21.08
N THR A 146 13.54 -42.17 -22.23
CA THR A 146 13.56 -43.56 -22.69
C THR A 146 13.60 -43.55 -24.22
N PRO A 147 14.77 -43.78 -24.85
CA PRO A 147 14.83 -44.56 -26.09
C PRO A 147 14.78 -46.06 -25.78
#